data_AF-A0A1E8FDJ2-F1
#
_entry.id   AF-A0A1E8FDJ2-F1
#
_cell.length_a   1.000
_cell.length_b   1.000
_cell.length_c   1.000
_cell.angle_alpha   90.00
_cell.angle_beta   90.00
_cell.angle_gamma   90.00
#
_symmetry.space_group_name_H-M   'P 1'
#
loop_
_entity.id
_entity.type
_entity.pdbx_description
1 polymer ?
#
loop_
_entity_poly.entity_id
_entity_poly.type
_entity_poly.pdbx_seq_one_letter_code
_entity_poly.pdbx_strand_id
1 'polypeptide(L)'
;MGMFTRINDIIQSNINALLDKAEDPEKMIRLIIQEMQETLVEIRTLAAKHIAEQKHLNRQIENLAKRAAHWQVNAELAVTKGKDDLARAALKEKKSIEAKQAELQEHLAVIDEALLKVQDDTARLNEKLNEAKAKQKALAIRRDSAVVRMQAKQATHSDKLESVMGRFDHYEQRVDELEARVEAYDLTDSATKSSLQAEFDALEKDDAIENELAALKAKQVA
;
A
#
# COMPACT_ATOMS: atom_id res chain seq x y z
N MET A 1 -19.48 -15.43 -17.69
CA MET A 1 -18.90 -16.16 -16.54
C MET A 1 -19.61 -15.72 -15.28
N GLY A 2 -19.91 -16.64 -14.36
CA GLY A 2 -20.53 -16.29 -13.08
C GLY A 2 -19.57 -15.56 -12.16
N MET A 3 -20.09 -14.69 -11.28
CA MET A 3 -19.30 -13.95 -10.27
C MET A 3 -18.44 -14.90 -9.41
N PHE A 4 -19.03 -16.01 -8.95
CA PHE A 4 -18.33 -17.03 -8.15
C PHE A 4 -17.19 -17.71 -8.90
N THR A 5 -17.37 -17.97 -10.20
CA THR A 5 -16.31 -18.53 -11.05
C THR A 5 -15.13 -17.57 -11.10
N ARG A 6 -15.40 -16.28 -11.31
CA ARG A 6 -14.37 -15.24 -11.35
C ARG A 6 -13.64 -15.09 -10.01
N ILE A 7 -14.35 -15.11 -8.89
CA ILE A 7 -13.75 -15.09 -7.55
C ILE A 7 -12.82 -16.29 -7.36
N ASN A 8 -13.28 -17.49 -7.69
CA ASN A 8 -12.48 -18.70 -7.57
C ASN A 8 -11.24 -18.65 -8.47
N ASP A 9 -11.37 -18.17 -9.70
CA ASP A 9 -10.25 -18.00 -10.63
C ASP A 9 -9.21 -17.01 -10.07
N ILE A 10 -9.66 -15.91 -9.48
CA ILE A 10 -8.77 -14.92 -8.84
C ILE A 10 -8.06 -15.51 -7.62
N ILE A 11 -8.78 -16.22 -6.75
CA ILE A 11 -8.20 -16.85 -5.55
C ILE A 11 -7.18 -17.93 -5.93
N GLN A 12 -7.49 -18.74 -6.95
CA GLN A 12 -6.59 -19.78 -7.43
C GLN A 12 -5.45 -19.24 -8.29
N SER A 13 -5.57 -18.01 -8.80
CA SER A 13 -4.54 -17.41 -9.64
C SER A 13 -3.21 -17.27 -8.89
N ASN A 14 -2.13 -17.66 -9.59
CA ASN A 14 -0.78 -17.38 -9.17
C ASN A 14 -0.36 -16.02 -9.74
N ILE A 15 -0.35 -15.00 -8.88
CA ILE A 15 0.04 -13.64 -9.25
C ILE A 15 1.45 -13.62 -9.88
N ASN A 16 2.39 -14.46 -9.42
CA ASN A 16 3.73 -14.49 -10.03
C ASN A 16 3.69 -14.97 -11.48
N ALA A 17 2.97 -16.08 -11.74
CA ALA A 17 2.85 -16.61 -13.09
C ALA A 17 2.14 -15.64 -14.06
N LEU A 18 1.22 -14.82 -13.54
CA LEU A 18 0.59 -13.75 -14.32
C LEU A 18 1.56 -12.60 -14.62
N LEU A 19 2.39 -12.21 -13.66
CA LEU A 19 3.40 -11.16 -13.84
C LEU A 19 4.54 -11.59 -14.75
N ASP A 20 4.97 -12.85 -14.69
CA ASP A 20 6.07 -13.38 -15.51
C ASP A 20 5.75 -13.39 -17.01
N LYS A 21 4.46 -13.42 -17.36
CA LYS A 21 3.97 -13.40 -18.76
C LYS A 21 3.55 -12.01 -19.23
N ALA A 22 3.56 -11.02 -18.35
CA ALA A 22 3.09 -9.68 -18.67
C ALA A 22 4.20 -8.84 -19.31
N GLU A 23 3.89 -8.16 -20.43
CA GLU A 23 4.79 -7.17 -21.05
C GLU A 23 5.04 -5.97 -20.12
N ASP A 24 4.00 -5.54 -19.40
CA ASP A 24 4.06 -4.49 -18.37
C ASP A 24 3.54 -5.03 -17.03
N PRO A 25 4.43 -5.53 -16.15
CA PRO A 25 4.03 -6.09 -14.86
C PRO A 25 3.47 -5.03 -13.89
N GLU A 26 3.83 -3.75 -14.02
CA GLU A 26 3.29 -2.68 -13.17
C GLU A 26 1.85 -2.33 -13.52
N LYS A 27 1.53 -2.29 -14.82
CA LYS A 27 0.15 -2.11 -15.27
C LYS A 27 -0.70 -3.34 -14.94
N MET A 28 -0.16 -4.53 -15.17
CA MET A 28 -0.87 -5.79 -14.89
C MET A 28 -1.25 -5.92 -13.42
N ILE A 29 -0.31 -5.69 -12.48
CA ILE A 29 -0.62 -5.79 -11.05
C ILE A 29 -1.67 -4.77 -10.60
N ARG A 30 -1.66 -3.57 -11.21
CA ARG A 30 -2.65 -2.52 -10.92
C ARG A 30 -4.05 -2.94 -11.35
N LEU A 31 -4.17 -3.54 -12.54
CA LEU A 31 -5.45 -4.06 -13.05
C LEU A 31 -5.97 -5.20 -12.17
N ILE A 32 -5.10 -6.14 -11.77
CA ILE A 32 -5.47 -7.24 -10.86
C ILE A 32 -5.99 -6.68 -9.52
N ILE A 33 -5.30 -5.70 -8.94
CA ILE A 33 -5.72 -5.05 -7.68
C ILE A 33 -7.10 -4.39 -7.86
N GLN A 34 -7.33 -3.71 -8.98
CA GLN A 34 -8.61 -3.07 -9.27
C GLN A 34 -9.73 -4.12 -9.40
N GLU A 35 -9.51 -5.18 -10.16
CA GLU A 35 -10.50 -6.26 -10.34
C GLU A 35 -10.85 -6.95 -9.01
N MET A 36 -9.85 -7.21 -8.16
CA MET A 36 -10.07 -7.74 -6.80
C MET A 36 -10.90 -6.76 -5.95
N GLN A 37 -10.66 -5.46 -6.05
CA GLN A 37 -11.43 -4.44 -5.31
C GLN A 37 -12.88 -4.35 -5.79
N GLU A 38 -13.10 -4.34 -7.10
CA GLU A 38 -14.44 -4.37 -7.70
C GLU A 38 -15.21 -5.62 -7.27
N THR A 39 -14.54 -6.78 -7.31
CA THR A 39 -15.11 -8.05 -6.87
C THR A 39 -15.47 -8.02 -5.37
N LEU A 40 -14.64 -7.43 -4.51
CA LEU A 40 -14.96 -7.24 -3.08
C LEU A 40 -16.20 -6.37 -2.88
N VAL A 41 -16.41 -5.34 -3.70
CA VAL A 41 -17.61 -4.50 -3.65
C VAL A 41 -18.84 -5.31 -4.06
N GLU A 42 -18.77 -6.07 -5.16
CA GLU A 42 -19.85 -6.95 -5.61
C GLU A 42 -20.24 -7.95 -4.51
N ILE A 43 -19.27 -8.65 -3.92
CA ILE A 43 -19.49 -9.61 -2.81
C ILE A 43 -20.21 -8.93 -1.64
N ARG A 44 -19.77 -7.74 -1.23
CA ARG A 44 -20.42 -7.00 -0.12
C ARG A 44 -21.88 -6.69 -0.42
N THR A 45 -22.21 -6.32 -1.65
CA THR A 45 -23.61 -6.06 -2.02
C THR A 45 -24.46 -7.34 -2.00
N LEU A 46 -23.92 -8.48 -2.43
CA LEU A 46 -24.60 -9.76 -2.37
C LEU A 46 -24.78 -10.25 -0.93
N ALA A 47 -23.74 -10.15 -0.11
CA ALA A 47 -23.79 -10.45 1.32
C ALA A 47 -24.85 -9.60 2.03
N ALA A 48 -24.93 -8.30 1.72
CA ALA A 48 -25.95 -7.42 2.30
C ALA A 48 -27.38 -7.86 1.95
N LYS A 49 -27.63 -8.32 0.72
CA LYS A 49 -28.94 -8.87 0.32
C LYS A 49 -29.28 -10.14 1.10
N HIS A 50 -28.35 -11.08 1.21
CA HIS A 50 -28.57 -12.32 1.97
C HIS A 50 -28.74 -12.07 3.47
N ILE A 51 -28.01 -11.12 4.07
CA ILE A 51 -28.22 -10.72 5.47
C ILE A 51 -29.60 -10.10 5.67
N ALA A 52 -30.08 -9.30 4.73
CA ALA A 52 -31.42 -8.73 4.80
C ALA A 52 -32.50 -9.82 4.72
N GLU A 53 -32.32 -10.79 3.82
CA GLU A 53 -33.20 -11.95 3.67
C GLU A 53 -33.19 -12.86 4.90
N GLN A 54 -32.00 -13.16 5.44
CA GLN A 54 -31.82 -13.88 6.71
C GLN A 54 -32.59 -13.21 7.86
N LYS A 55 -32.46 -11.88 8.01
CA LYS A 55 -33.20 -11.13 9.04
C LYS A 55 -34.71 -11.18 8.80
N HIS A 56 -35.15 -11.12 7.55
CA HIS A 56 -36.56 -11.22 7.20
C HIS A 56 -37.13 -12.60 7.55
N LEU A 57 -36.46 -13.69 7.16
CA LEU A 57 -36.84 -15.06 7.51
C LEU A 57 -36.89 -15.28 9.02
N ASN A 58 -35.86 -14.82 9.75
CA ASN A 58 -35.84 -14.91 11.22
C ASN A 58 -37.06 -14.25 11.86
N ARG A 59 -37.45 -13.05 11.40
CA ARG A 59 -38.65 -12.36 11.89
C ARG A 59 -39.92 -13.15 11.57
N GLN A 60 -40.01 -13.76 10.39
CA GLN A 60 -41.16 -14.59 10.02
C GLN A 60 -41.25 -15.84 10.90
N ILE A 61 -40.13 -16.54 11.11
CA ILE A 61 -40.02 -17.71 11.99
C ILE A 61 -40.45 -17.34 13.41
N GLU A 62 -39.97 -16.22 13.95
CA GLU A 62 -40.35 -15.74 15.29
C GLU A 62 -41.87 -15.46 15.38
N ASN A 63 -42.45 -14.83 14.35
CA ASN A 63 -43.89 -14.59 14.30
C ASN A 63 -44.71 -15.88 14.22
N LEU A 64 -44.25 -16.88 13.44
CA LEU A 64 -44.89 -18.19 13.39
C LEU A 64 -44.79 -18.91 14.73
N ALA A 65 -43.63 -18.85 15.40
CA ALA A 65 -43.45 -19.43 16.73
C ALA A 65 -44.41 -18.83 17.76
N LYS A 66 -44.60 -17.50 17.75
CA LYS A 66 -45.60 -16.81 18.61
C LYS A 66 -47.02 -17.29 18.32
N ARG A 67 -47.39 -17.45 17.04
CA ARG A 67 -48.71 -17.97 16.64
C ARG A 67 -48.92 -19.42 17.06
N ALA A 68 -47.90 -20.27 16.92
CA ALA A 68 -47.94 -21.67 17.37
C ALA A 68 -48.13 -21.75 18.90
N ALA A 69 -47.41 -20.92 19.66
CA ALA A 69 -47.58 -20.81 21.11
C ALA A 69 -48.99 -20.32 21.50
N HIS A 70 -49.55 -19.36 20.79
CA HIS A 70 -50.92 -18.90 21.02
C HIS A 70 -51.96 -20.02 20.78
N TRP A 71 -51.80 -20.80 19.71
CA TRP A 71 -52.66 -21.96 19.47
C TRP A 71 -52.49 -23.05 20.53
N GLN A 72 -51.28 -23.23 21.06
CA GLN A 72 -51.04 -24.14 22.19
C GLN A 72 -51.83 -23.71 23.42
N VAL A 73 -51.76 -22.43 23.82
CA VAL A 73 -52.54 -21.89 24.95
C VAL A 73 -54.04 -22.04 24.72
N ASN A 74 -54.52 -21.80 23.50
CA ASN A 74 -55.94 -21.99 23.16
C ASN A 74 -56.37 -23.45 23.28
N ALA A 75 -55.52 -24.40 22.86
CA ALA A 75 -55.80 -25.83 23.01
C ALA A 75 -55.89 -26.22 24.49
N GLU A 76 -54.95 -25.76 25.32
CA GLU A 76 -54.95 -25.99 26.77
C GLU A 76 -56.21 -25.41 27.44
N LEU A 77 -56.61 -24.19 27.06
CA LEU A 77 -57.84 -23.57 27.54
C LEU A 77 -59.09 -24.35 27.12
N ALA A 78 -59.12 -24.90 25.92
CA ALA A 78 -60.23 -25.72 25.45
C ALA A 78 -60.34 -27.04 26.24
N VAL A 79 -59.20 -27.68 26.54
CA VAL A 79 -59.14 -28.90 27.38
C VAL A 79 -59.63 -28.63 28.80
N THR A 80 -59.17 -27.53 29.44
CA THR A 80 -59.62 -27.18 30.81
C THR A 80 -61.13 -26.90 30.88
N LYS A 81 -61.74 -26.51 29.77
CA LYS A 81 -63.19 -26.30 29.63
C LYS A 81 -63.95 -27.54 29.13
N GLY A 82 -63.30 -28.68 28.97
CA GLY A 82 -63.91 -29.93 28.49
C GLY A 82 -64.37 -29.90 27.03
N LYS A 83 -63.80 -29.00 26.21
CA LYS A 83 -64.16 -28.83 24.79
C LYS A 83 -63.11 -29.48 23.88
N ASP A 84 -63.09 -30.80 23.87
CA ASP A 84 -62.07 -31.59 23.16
C ASP A 84 -62.02 -31.33 21.64
N ASP A 85 -63.17 -31.09 20.99
CA ASP A 85 -63.21 -30.80 19.56
C ASP A 85 -62.50 -29.48 19.22
N LEU A 86 -62.65 -28.46 20.07
CA LEU A 86 -61.94 -27.19 19.92
C LEU A 86 -60.44 -27.34 20.19
N ALA A 87 -60.06 -28.16 21.17
CA ALA A 87 -58.66 -28.46 21.44
C ALA A 87 -57.98 -29.14 20.24
N ARG A 88 -58.65 -30.14 19.63
CA ARG A 88 -58.13 -30.80 18.41
C ARG A 88 -58.01 -29.84 17.24
N ALA A 89 -58.99 -28.95 17.04
CA ALA A 89 -58.92 -27.94 15.99
C ALA A 89 -57.73 -26.98 16.20
N ALA A 90 -57.53 -26.48 17.42
CA ALA A 90 -56.40 -25.62 17.77
C ALA A 90 -55.04 -26.32 17.55
N LEU A 91 -54.91 -27.59 17.93
CA LEU A 91 -53.70 -28.37 17.69
C LEU A 91 -53.44 -28.63 16.19
N LYS A 92 -54.49 -28.77 15.38
CA LYS A 92 -54.35 -28.91 13.92
C LYS A 92 -53.80 -27.62 13.29
N GLU A 93 -54.31 -26.46 13.71
CA GLU A 93 -53.79 -25.16 13.27
C GLU A 93 -52.34 -24.94 13.73
N LYS A 94 -52.02 -25.30 14.98
CA LYS A 94 -50.65 -25.29 15.49
C LYS A 94 -49.71 -26.11 14.60
N LYS A 95 -50.06 -27.37 14.30
CA LYS A 95 -49.23 -28.24 13.43
C LYS A 95 -49.02 -27.66 12.04
N SER A 96 -50.04 -27.04 11.45
CA SER A 96 -49.93 -26.38 10.14
C SER A 96 -48.94 -25.21 10.17
N ILE A 97 -48.92 -24.44 11.26
CA ILE A 97 -47.96 -23.35 11.46
C ILE A 97 -46.55 -23.89 11.69
N GLU A 98 -46.40 -24.94 12.50
CA GLU A 98 -45.09 -25.57 12.77
C GLU A 98 -44.47 -26.16 11.48
N ALA A 99 -45.29 -26.74 10.59
CA ALA A 99 -44.81 -27.23 9.29
C ALA A 99 -44.24 -26.08 8.44
N LYS A 100 -44.95 -24.95 8.34
CA LYS A 100 -44.46 -23.75 7.63
C LYS A 100 -43.21 -23.17 8.28
N GLN A 101 -43.14 -23.21 9.62
CA GLN A 101 -41.96 -22.75 10.35
C GLN A 101 -40.74 -23.62 10.01
N ALA A 102 -40.90 -24.94 9.92
CA ALA A 102 -39.83 -25.86 9.54
C ALA A 102 -39.33 -25.59 8.12
N GLU A 103 -40.24 -25.39 7.15
CA GLU A 103 -39.86 -24.99 5.78
C GLU A 103 -39.00 -23.71 5.78
N LEU A 104 -39.42 -22.66 6.49
CA LEU A 104 -38.65 -21.42 6.57
C LEU A 104 -37.30 -21.59 7.29
N GLN A 105 -37.20 -22.51 8.24
CA GLN A 105 -35.94 -22.84 8.92
C GLN A 105 -34.96 -23.55 7.97
N GLU A 106 -35.44 -24.44 7.11
CA GLU A 106 -34.61 -25.06 6.07
C GLU A 106 -34.09 -24.00 5.08
N HIS A 107 -34.95 -23.08 4.64
CA HIS A 107 -34.54 -21.95 3.80
C HIS A 107 -33.49 -21.06 4.49
N LEU A 108 -33.67 -20.78 5.78
CA LEU A 108 -32.71 -20.01 6.57
C LEU A 108 -31.34 -20.71 6.63
N ALA A 109 -31.31 -22.02 6.84
CA ALA A 109 -30.07 -22.79 6.91
C ALA A 109 -29.27 -22.71 5.60
N VAL A 110 -29.94 -22.74 4.45
CA VAL A 110 -29.30 -22.57 3.13
C VAL A 110 -28.66 -21.19 3.00
N ILE A 111 -29.33 -20.13 3.46
CA ILE A 111 -28.80 -18.76 3.43
C ILE A 111 -27.61 -18.63 4.38
N ASP A 112 -27.68 -19.23 5.56
CA ASP A 112 -26.60 -19.21 6.54
C ASP A 112 -25.34 -19.88 5.99
N GLU A 113 -25.48 -21.03 5.32
CA GLU A 113 -24.36 -21.71 4.66
C GLU A 113 -23.75 -20.84 3.54
N ALA A 114 -24.59 -20.18 2.73
CA ALA A 114 -24.13 -19.28 1.68
C ALA A 114 -23.36 -18.08 2.25
N LEU A 115 -23.84 -17.49 3.35
CA LEU A 115 -23.17 -16.38 4.03
C LEU A 115 -21.80 -16.79 4.61
N LEU A 116 -21.69 -17.99 5.17
CA LEU A 116 -20.41 -18.53 5.65
C LEU A 116 -19.39 -18.69 4.51
N LYS A 117 -19.81 -19.23 3.36
CA LYS A 117 -18.95 -19.35 2.18
C LYS A 117 -18.48 -17.98 1.68
N VAL A 118 -19.40 -17.02 1.57
CA VAL A 118 -19.08 -15.64 1.19
C VAL A 118 -18.07 -15.01 2.15
N GLN A 119 -18.15 -15.31 3.45
CA GLN A 119 -17.20 -14.82 4.44
C GLN A 119 -15.79 -15.42 4.24
N ASP A 120 -15.69 -16.73 4.01
CA ASP A 120 -14.40 -17.39 3.72
C ASP A 120 -13.77 -16.86 2.42
N ASP A 121 -14.56 -16.78 1.35
CA ASP A 121 -14.12 -16.24 0.05
C ASP A 121 -13.64 -14.79 0.18
N THR A 122 -14.34 -13.97 0.97
CA THR A 122 -13.94 -12.59 1.25
C THR A 122 -12.62 -12.53 1.98
N ALA A 123 -12.38 -13.41 2.95
CA ALA A 123 -11.10 -13.46 3.67
C ALA A 123 -9.94 -13.81 2.73
N ARG A 124 -10.09 -14.88 1.93
CA ARG A 124 -9.09 -15.30 0.94
C ARG A 124 -8.80 -14.22 -0.10
N LEU A 125 -9.83 -13.54 -0.60
CA LEU A 125 -9.68 -12.47 -1.58
C LEU A 125 -8.93 -11.27 -0.98
N ASN A 126 -9.16 -10.93 0.30
CA ASN A 126 -8.41 -9.88 0.99
C ASN A 126 -6.93 -10.25 1.19
N GLU A 127 -6.64 -11.51 1.52
CA GLU A 127 -5.25 -11.99 1.61
C GLU A 127 -4.53 -11.85 0.27
N LYS A 128 -5.16 -12.28 -0.83
CA LYS A 128 -4.64 -12.13 -2.19
C LYS A 128 -4.46 -10.66 -2.59
N LEU A 129 -5.39 -9.79 -2.22
CA LEU A 129 -5.27 -8.37 -2.46
C LEU A 129 -4.07 -7.76 -1.73
N ASN A 130 -3.81 -8.19 -0.49
CA ASN A 130 -2.64 -7.73 0.27
C ASN A 130 -1.34 -8.24 -0.36
N GLU A 131 -1.30 -9.50 -0.81
CA GLU A 131 -0.17 -10.06 -1.57
C GLU A 131 0.10 -9.24 -2.85
N ALA A 132 -0.95 -8.93 -3.61
CA ALA A 132 -0.85 -8.14 -4.83
C ALA A 132 -0.31 -6.72 -4.56
N LYS A 133 -0.80 -6.06 -3.51
CA LYS A 133 -0.31 -4.73 -3.09
C LYS A 133 1.15 -4.75 -2.65
N ALA A 134 1.57 -5.78 -1.91
CA ALA A 134 2.97 -5.93 -1.52
C ALA A 134 3.88 -6.08 -2.74
N LYS A 135 3.46 -6.89 -3.73
CA LYS A 135 4.16 -7.05 -5.00
C LYS A 135 4.20 -5.75 -5.81
N GLN A 136 3.10 -5.01 -5.88
CA GLN A 136 3.06 -3.70 -6.53
C GLN A 136 4.09 -2.75 -5.92
N LYS A 137 4.19 -2.68 -4.59
CA LYS A 137 5.19 -1.86 -3.89
C LYS A 137 6.62 -2.32 -4.22
N ALA A 138 6.87 -3.63 -4.25
CA ALA A 138 8.17 -4.17 -4.58
C ALA A 138 8.59 -3.83 -6.03
N LEU A 139 7.67 -3.92 -6.99
CA LEU A 139 7.89 -3.53 -8.39
C LEU A 139 8.23 -2.03 -8.49
N ALA A 140 7.49 -1.16 -7.82
CA ALA A 140 7.75 0.27 -7.81
C ALA A 140 9.14 0.61 -7.25
N ILE A 141 9.53 0.00 -6.11
CA ILE A 141 10.87 0.18 -5.54
C ILE A 141 11.96 -0.30 -6.51
N ARG A 142 11.74 -1.44 -7.17
CA ARG A 142 12.69 -1.99 -8.15
C ARG A 142 12.85 -1.08 -9.36
N ARG A 143 11.75 -0.50 -9.84
CA ARG A 143 11.75 0.51 -10.91
C ARG A 143 12.53 1.75 -10.48
N ASP A 144 12.22 2.33 -9.33
CA ASP A 144 12.90 3.54 -8.83
C ASP A 144 14.40 3.30 -8.67
N SER A 145 14.78 2.15 -8.12
CA SER A 145 16.19 1.75 -8.01
C SER A 145 16.86 1.61 -9.37
N ALA A 146 16.15 1.09 -10.39
CA ALA A 146 16.67 0.98 -11.75
C ALA A 146 16.84 2.36 -12.41
N VAL A 147 15.88 3.26 -12.22
CA VAL A 147 15.94 4.65 -12.71
C VAL A 147 17.12 5.39 -12.07
N VAL A 148 17.27 5.31 -10.74
CA VAL A 148 18.41 5.94 -10.04
C VAL A 148 19.74 5.38 -10.55
N ARG A 149 19.87 4.05 -10.72
CA ARG A 149 21.09 3.44 -11.29
C ARG A 149 21.36 3.91 -12.72
N MET A 150 20.32 4.06 -13.54
CA MET A 150 20.44 4.54 -14.91
C MET A 150 20.89 6.00 -14.94
N GLN A 151 20.29 6.87 -14.12
CA GLN A 151 20.67 8.27 -13.98
C GLN A 151 22.11 8.41 -13.47
N ALA A 152 22.50 7.64 -12.46
CA ALA A 152 23.87 7.61 -11.96
C ALA A 152 24.85 7.21 -13.07
N LYS A 153 24.57 6.14 -13.82
CA LYS A 153 25.39 5.72 -14.97
C LYS A 153 25.43 6.77 -16.07
N GLN A 154 24.30 7.40 -16.41
CA GLN A 154 24.24 8.48 -17.40
C GLN A 154 25.06 9.69 -16.96
N ALA A 155 25.01 10.07 -15.68
CA ALA A 155 25.87 11.12 -15.12
C ALA A 155 27.35 10.73 -15.19
N THR A 156 27.69 9.47 -14.90
CA THR A 156 29.09 8.99 -15.01
C THR A 156 29.56 8.86 -16.46
N HIS A 157 28.64 8.62 -17.42
CA HIS A 157 28.95 8.50 -18.85
C HIS A 157 28.99 9.88 -19.53
N SER A 158 28.15 10.82 -19.07
CA SER A 158 28.20 12.26 -19.39
C SER A 158 29.55 12.86 -19.01
N ASP A 159 30.10 12.51 -17.84
CA ASP A 159 31.43 12.96 -17.44
C ASP A 159 32.59 12.26 -18.18
N LYS A 160 32.31 11.21 -18.96
CA LYS A 160 33.33 10.41 -19.66
C LYS A 160 33.34 10.54 -21.18
N LEU A 161 32.45 11.31 -21.81
CA LEU A 161 32.43 11.42 -23.28
C LEU A 161 32.85 12.77 -23.86
N GLU A 162 32.98 13.86 -23.08
CA GLU A 162 33.38 15.15 -23.69
C GLU A 162 34.25 16.09 -22.81
N SER A 163 34.46 15.79 -21.52
CA SER A 163 35.05 16.76 -20.57
C SER A 163 36.50 16.46 -20.12
N VAL A 164 37.04 15.27 -20.36
CA VAL A 164 38.38 14.92 -19.81
C VAL A 164 39.49 14.95 -20.85
N MET A 165 39.22 14.70 -22.14
CA MET A 165 40.25 14.82 -23.19
C MET A 165 40.37 16.23 -23.76
N GLY A 166 39.28 16.99 -23.89
CA GLY A 166 39.35 18.39 -24.37
C GLY A 166 39.80 19.41 -23.32
N ARG A 167 39.83 19.05 -22.02
CA ARG A 167 40.29 19.94 -20.95
C ARG A 167 41.75 19.72 -20.59
N PHE A 168 42.35 18.56 -20.87
CA PHE A 168 43.79 18.38 -20.64
C PHE A 168 44.63 19.08 -21.72
N ASP A 169 44.28 18.96 -23.01
CA ASP A 169 45.01 19.62 -24.11
C ASP A 169 44.95 21.16 -24.01
N HIS A 170 43.84 21.70 -23.51
CA HIS A 170 43.65 23.14 -23.32
C HIS A 170 44.34 23.70 -22.06
N TYR A 171 44.62 22.84 -21.08
CA TYR A 171 45.43 23.19 -19.91
C TYR A 171 46.92 23.08 -20.22
N GLU A 172 47.36 22.10 -21.01
CA GLU A 172 48.76 21.94 -21.41
C GLU A 172 49.24 23.10 -22.29
N GLN A 173 48.47 23.49 -23.32
CA GLN A 173 48.78 24.69 -24.13
C GLN A 173 48.80 25.99 -23.33
N ARG A 174 47.99 26.10 -22.27
CA ARG A 174 47.87 27.33 -21.48
C ARG A 174 48.91 27.40 -20.37
N VAL A 175 49.40 26.25 -19.90
CA VAL A 175 50.56 26.14 -19.01
C VAL A 175 51.84 26.42 -19.80
N ASP A 176 52.00 25.90 -21.01
CA ASP A 176 53.15 26.23 -21.87
C ASP A 176 53.21 27.73 -22.24
N GLU A 177 52.06 28.36 -22.53
CA GLU A 177 52.00 29.81 -22.83
C GLU A 177 52.25 30.68 -21.59
N LEU A 178 51.90 30.19 -20.40
CA LEU A 178 52.18 30.84 -19.12
C LEU A 178 53.64 30.67 -18.70
N GLU A 179 54.23 29.49 -18.87
CA GLU A 179 55.65 29.23 -18.61
C GLU A 179 56.54 30.04 -19.56
N ALA A 180 56.21 30.10 -20.85
CA ALA A 180 56.92 30.96 -21.81
C ALA A 180 56.80 32.46 -21.48
N ARG A 181 55.67 32.90 -20.89
CA ARG A 181 55.50 34.29 -20.41
C ARG A 181 56.24 34.57 -19.12
N VAL A 182 56.28 33.62 -18.19
CA VAL A 182 57.01 33.72 -16.92
C VAL A 182 58.52 33.73 -17.18
N GLU A 183 59.02 32.88 -18.09
CA GLU A 183 60.43 32.84 -18.47
C GLU A 183 60.85 34.12 -19.22
N ALA A 184 59.95 34.73 -20.00
CA ALA A 184 60.16 36.05 -20.62
C ALA A 184 60.13 37.21 -19.61
N TYR A 185 59.32 37.11 -18.54
CA TYR A 185 59.24 38.11 -17.47
C TYR A 185 60.46 38.03 -16.52
N ASP A 186 60.92 36.83 -16.21
CA ASP A 186 62.12 36.58 -15.38
C ASP A 186 63.42 37.04 -16.07
N LEU A 187 63.44 37.11 -17.41
CA LEU A 187 64.55 37.68 -18.18
C LEU A 187 64.58 39.22 -18.17
N THR A 188 63.50 39.91 -17.80
CA THR A 188 63.38 41.37 -17.94
C THR A 188 63.17 42.16 -16.64
N ASP A 189 62.84 41.54 -15.50
CA ASP A 189 62.55 42.30 -14.27
C ASP A 189 63.37 41.85 -13.04
N SER A 190 64.70 41.94 -13.14
CA SER A 190 65.64 41.73 -12.03
C SER A 190 65.67 42.86 -10.99
N ALA A 191 64.73 43.82 -11.04
CA ALA A 191 64.78 45.05 -10.23
C ALA A 191 63.72 45.17 -9.11
N THR A 192 62.72 44.29 -9.02
CA THR A 192 61.53 44.47 -8.15
C THR A 192 61.36 43.41 -7.05
N LYS A 193 62.31 42.48 -6.86
CA LYS A 193 62.23 41.43 -5.81
C LYS A 193 62.33 41.92 -4.35
N SER A 194 62.57 43.21 -4.08
CA SER A 194 62.77 43.68 -2.69
C SER A 194 61.53 44.27 -1.98
N SER A 195 60.45 44.62 -2.68
CA SER A 195 59.30 45.27 -2.02
C SER A 195 58.20 44.32 -1.56
N LEU A 196 58.04 43.16 -2.22
CA LEU A 196 56.96 42.21 -1.88
C LEU A 196 57.21 41.48 -0.56
N GLN A 197 58.48 41.11 -0.29
CA GLN A 197 58.86 40.40 0.94
C GLN A 197 58.65 41.29 2.19
N ALA A 198 58.85 42.60 2.06
CA ALA A 198 58.67 43.56 3.14
C ALA A 198 57.19 43.79 3.50
N GLU A 199 56.26 43.58 2.56
CA GLU A 199 54.81 43.64 2.83
C GLU A 199 54.30 42.38 3.54
N PHE A 200 54.85 41.19 3.24
CA PHE A 200 54.50 39.96 3.95
C PHE A 200 54.99 39.94 5.41
N ASP A 201 56.20 40.46 5.68
CA ASP A 201 56.75 40.56 7.04
C ASP A 201 55.99 41.55 7.95
N ALA A 202 55.26 42.51 7.35
CA ALA A 202 54.41 43.45 8.09
C ALA A 202 53.05 42.84 8.47
N LEU A 203 52.47 42.02 7.59
CA LEU A 203 51.22 41.29 7.84
C LEU A 203 51.36 40.22 8.93
N GLU A 204 52.52 39.56 9.01
CA GLU A 204 52.76 38.50 10.00
C GLU A 204 52.90 39.04 11.44
N LYS A 205 53.25 40.33 11.61
CA LYS A 205 53.37 40.97 12.93
C LYS A 205 52.04 41.42 13.53
N ASP A 206 51.05 41.77 12.71
CA ASP A 206 49.73 42.18 13.19
C ASP A 206 48.92 40.97 13.70
N ASP A 207 49.04 39.80 13.07
CA ASP A 207 48.35 38.57 13.48
C ASP A 207 48.89 37.99 14.81
N ALA A 208 50.16 38.22 15.15
CA ALA A 208 50.75 37.76 16.40
C ALA A 208 50.22 38.53 17.63
N ILE A 209 49.94 39.82 17.49
CA ILE A 209 49.50 40.71 18.59
C ILE A 209 48.01 40.51 18.92
N GLU A 210 47.17 40.28 17.90
CA GLU A 210 45.75 39.95 18.07
C GLU A 210 45.56 38.60 18.80
N ASN A 211 46.40 37.61 18.50
CA ASN A 211 46.35 36.29 19.15
C ASN A 211 46.75 36.32 20.64
N GLU A 212 47.72 37.16 21.03
CA GLU A 212 48.08 37.34 22.45
C GLU A 212 46.98 38.11 23.23
N LEU A 213 46.28 39.06 22.61
CA LEU A 213 45.19 39.80 23.24
C LEU A 213 43.96 38.91 23.50
N ALA A 214 43.66 37.97 22.60
CA ALA A 214 42.60 36.99 22.75
C ALA A 214 42.90 36.00 23.89
N ALA A 215 44.15 35.56 24.03
CA ALA A 215 44.60 34.68 25.11
C ALA A 215 44.52 35.35 26.50
N LEU A 216 44.81 36.65 26.60
CA LEU A 216 44.67 37.42 27.84
C LEU A 216 43.21 37.62 28.27
N LYS A 217 42.29 37.88 27.33
CA LYS A 217 40.85 38.01 27.63
C LYS A 217 40.22 36.70 28.10
N ALA A 218 40.62 35.56 27.54
CA ALA A 218 40.13 34.25 27.97
C ALA A 218 40.54 33.90 29.42
N LYS A 219 41.64 34.48 29.92
CA LYS A 219 42.17 34.22 31.27
C LYS A 219 41.54 35.08 32.38
N GLN A 220 40.71 36.08 32.04
CA GLN A 220 40.02 36.95 33.02
C GLN A 220 38.54 36.58 33.25
N VAL A 221 38.01 35.54 32.59
CA VAL A 221 36.60 35.11 32.70
C VAL A 221 36.48 33.71 33.36
N ALA A 222 37.50 33.26 34.08
CA ALA A 222 37.49 32.06 34.92
C ALA A 222 37.87 32.40 36.37
#